data_AF-A0A1F6THH0-F1
#
_entry.id   AF-A0A1F6THH0-F1
#
_cell.length_a   1.000
_cell.length_b   1.000
_cell.length_c   1.000
_cell.angle_alpha   90.00
_cell.angle_beta   90.00
_cell.angle_gamma   90.00
#
_symmetry.space_group_name_H-M   'P 1'
#
loop_
_entity.id
_entity.type
_entity.pdbx_description
1 polymer ?
#
loop_
_entity_poly.entity_id
_entity_poly.type
_entity_poly.pdbx_seq_one_letter_code
_entity_poly.pdbx_strand_id
1 'polypeptide(L)' 'MKKYITGFIIGAIVAFPLGINFGKDVPLFSNPFAAKPDIPDRVIERTGKTLDDAKEAIHEATKPMQDRFRR' A
#
# COMPACT_ATOMS: atom_id res chain seq x y z
N MET A 1 13.67 -22.75 -9.80
CA MET A 1 14.29 -22.18 -8.57
C MET A 1 14.36 -20.66 -8.59
N LYS A 2 15.16 -20.02 -9.46
CA LYS A 2 15.34 -18.53 -9.45
C LYS A 2 14.03 -17.74 -9.49
N LYS A 3 13.07 -18.11 -10.38
CA LYS A 3 11.76 -17.44 -10.48
C LYS A 3 10.92 -17.52 -9.19
N TYR A 4 11.01 -18.62 -8.46
CA TYR A 4 10.31 -18.79 -7.19
C TYR A 4 10.94 -17.97 -6.07
N ILE A 5 12.27 -17.88 -6.03
CA ILE A 5 13.00 -17.04 -5.08
C ILE A 5 12.70 -15.56 -5.36
N THR A 6 12.71 -15.13 -6.62
CA THR A 6 12.33 -13.76 -7.00
C THR A 6 10.89 -13.46 -6.63
N GLY A 7 9.95 -14.38 -6.91
CA GLY A 7 8.56 -14.22 -6.51
C GLY A 7 8.38 -14.15 -4.99
N PHE A 8 9.13 -14.95 -4.23
CA PHE A 8 9.12 -14.92 -2.77
C PHE A 8 9.66 -13.60 -2.22
N ILE A 9 10.78 -13.09 -2.78
CA ILE A 9 11.35 -11.81 -2.36
C ILE A 9 10.39 -10.67 -2.66
N ILE A 10 9.80 -10.62 -3.86
CA ILE A 10 8.81 -9.61 -4.23
C ILE A 10 7.58 -9.72 -3.31
N GLY A 11 7.09 -10.94 -3.08
CA GLY A 11 5.97 -11.20 -2.18
C GLY A 11 6.27 -10.73 -0.74
N ALA A 12 7.46 -11.00 -0.23
CA ALA A 12 7.88 -10.55 1.10
C ALA A 12 7.98 -9.02 1.18
N ILE A 13 8.56 -8.36 0.17
CA ILE A 13 8.66 -6.90 0.11
C ILE A 13 7.28 -6.24 0.11
N VAL A 14 6.27 -6.85 -0.50
CA VAL A 14 4.90 -6.31 -0.52
C VAL A 14 4.12 -6.68 0.76
N ALA A 15 4.22 -7.92 1.21
CA ALA A 15 3.45 -8.43 2.34
C ALA A 15 3.89 -7.84 3.67
N PHE A 16 5.20 -7.60 3.87
CA PHE A 16 5.71 -7.06 5.13
C PHE A 16 5.17 -5.66 5.42
N PRO A 17 5.34 -4.63 4.56
CA PRO A 17 4.80 -3.29 4.82
C PRO A 17 3.30 -3.25 5.10
N LEU A 18 2.54 -4.12 4.42
CA LEU A 18 1.10 -4.27 4.65
C LEU A 18 0.84 -4.94 6.00
N GLY A 19 1.53 -6.03 6.33
CA GLY A 19 1.31 -6.86 7.51
C GLY A 19 1.90 -6.33 8.83
N ILE A 20 3.04 -5.64 8.81
CA ILE A 20 3.78 -5.25 10.03
C ILE A 20 2.95 -4.31 10.94
N ASN A 21 2.00 -3.56 10.37
CA ASN A 21 1.12 -2.68 11.16
C ASN A 21 -0.20 -3.33 11.60
N PHE A 22 -0.57 -4.49 11.05
CA PHE A 22 -1.75 -5.22 11.50
C PHE A 22 -1.42 -5.96 12.79
N GLY A 23 -1.56 -5.25 13.90
CA GLY A 23 -1.56 -5.84 15.22
C GLY A 23 -0.47 -5.37 16.18
N LYS A 24 0.23 -4.28 15.86
CA LYS A 24 1.22 -3.63 16.74
C LYS A 24 0.71 -3.42 18.19
N ASP A 25 -0.58 -3.13 18.34
CA ASP A 25 -1.20 -2.83 19.63
C ASP A 25 -2.13 -3.94 20.15
N VAL A 26 -2.05 -5.16 19.59
CA VAL A 26 -2.82 -6.30 20.11
C VAL A 26 -1.91 -7.33 20.78
N PRO A 27 -2.38 -8.00 21.84
CA PRO A 27 -1.63 -9.06 22.49
C PRO A 27 -1.22 -10.15 21.51
N LEU A 28 0.02 -10.66 21.63
CA LEU A 28 0.59 -11.71 20.77
C LEU A 28 -0.29 -12.97 20.64
N PHE A 29 -1.03 -13.33 21.69
CA PHE A 29 -1.92 -14.50 21.73
C PHE A 29 -3.40 -14.14 21.61
N SER A 30 -3.71 -12.92 21.17
CA SER A 30 -5.09 -12.52 20.90
C SER A 30 -5.63 -13.22 19.64
N ASN A 31 -6.94 -13.45 19.61
CA ASN A 31 -7.59 -14.08 18.46
C ASN A 31 -7.50 -13.16 17.23
N PRO A 32 -6.78 -13.55 16.16
CA PRO A 32 -6.64 -12.72 14.96
C PRO A 32 -7.94 -12.60 14.15
N PHE A 33 -8.92 -13.46 14.44
CA PHE A 33 -10.27 -13.46 13.86
C PHE A 33 -11.33 -12.89 14.80
N ALA A 34 -10.95 -12.40 15.98
CA ALA A 34 -11.86 -11.60 16.79
C ALA A 34 -12.15 -10.33 15.98
N ALA A 35 -13.33 -10.32 15.34
CA ALA A 35 -13.71 -9.33 14.35
C ALA A 35 -13.37 -7.90 14.83
N LYS A 36 -12.33 -7.33 14.22
CA LYS A 36 -12.08 -5.90 14.24
C LYS A 36 -12.77 -5.34 13.01
N PRO A 37 -13.99 -4.78 13.13
CA PRO A 37 -14.78 -4.33 11.99
C PRO A 37 -14.08 -3.24 11.17
N ASP A 38 -13.02 -2.61 11.69
CA ASP A 38 -12.30 -1.50 11.09
C ASP A 38 -11.16 -1.92 10.15
N ILE A 39 -10.83 -3.21 10.02
CA ILE A 39 -9.72 -3.64 9.13
C ILE A 39 -10.00 -3.35 7.64
N PRO A 40 -11.16 -3.72 7.08
CA PRO A 40 -11.48 -3.40 5.68
C PRO A 40 -11.49 -1.90 5.42
N ASP A 41 -12.09 -1.12 6.34
CA ASP A 41 -12.18 0.34 6.22
C ASP A 41 -10.80 1.00 6.22
N ARG A 42 -9.90 0.58 7.11
CA ARG A 42 -8.50 1.07 7.13
C ARG A 42 -7.73 0.71 5.87
N VAL A 43 -7.98 -0.45 5.27
CA VAL A 43 -7.35 -0.86 4.00
C VAL A 43 -7.85 0.04 2.88
N ILE A 44 -9.16 0.29 2.81
CA ILE A 44 -9.76 1.17 1.81
C ILE A 44 -9.20 2.60 1.94
N GLU A 45 -9.18 3.15 3.16
CA GLU A 45 -8.67 4.51 3.43
C GLU A 45 -7.20 4.66 3.02
N ARG A 46 -6.33 3.74 3.43
CA ARG A 46 -4.89 3.77 3.06
C ARG A 46 -4.67 3.60 1.57
N THR A 47 -5.46 2.75 0.91
CA THR A 47 -5.37 2.53 -0.53
C THR A 47 -5.80 3.78 -1.29
N GLY A 48 -6.89 4.42 -0.87
CA GLY A 48 -7.37 5.69 -1.44
C GLY A 48 -6.30 6.78 -1.35
N LYS A 49 -5.73 6.99 -0.15
CA LYS A 49 -4.66 7.97 0.06
C LYS A 49 -3.44 7.69 -0.83
N THR A 50 -3.04 6.42 -0.96
CA THR A 50 -1.91 6.03 -1.82
C THR A 50 -2.18 6.32 -3.30
N LEU A 51 -3.41 6.12 -3.76
CA LEU A 51 -3.84 6.44 -5.13
C LEU A 51 -3.84 7.96 -5.39
N ASP A 52 -4.29 8.75 -4.41
CA ASP A 52 -4.29 10.21 -4.52
C ASP A 52 -2.87 10.77 -4.56
N ASP A 53 -1.98 10.31 -3.67
CA ASP A 53 -0.56 10.71 -3.67
C ASP A 53 0.13 10.33 -5.01
N ALA A 54 -0.17 9.15 -5.54
CA ALA A 54 0.36 8.71 -6.83
C ALA A 54 -0.18 9.56 -7.99
N LYS A 55 -1.47 9.89 -7.97
CA LYS A 55 -2.09 10.79 -8.96
C LYS A 55 -1.46 12.18 -8.91
N GLU A 56 -1.21 12.71 -7.72
CA GLU A 56 -0.57 14.01 -7.55
C GLU A 56 0.87 14.01 -8.07
N ALA A 57 1.66 12.99 -7.72
CA ALA A 57 3.02 12.84 -8.22
C ALA A 57 3.07 12.73 -9.77
N ILE A 58 2.15 11.98 -10.37
CA ILE A 58 2.02 11.89 -11.84
C ILE A 58 1.61 13.25 -12.42
N HIS A 59 0.65 13.94 -11.80
CA HIS A 59 0.18 15.23 -12.26
C HIS A 59 1.30 16.28 -12.22
N GLU A 60 2.07 16.33 -11.13
CA GLU A 60 3.22 17.23 -11.01
C GLU A 60 4.31 16.91 -12.05
N ALA A 61 4.62 15.63 -12.25
CA ALA A 61 5.59 15.21 -13.27
C ALA A 61 5.14 15.57 -14.71
N THR A 62 3.83 15.66 -14.96
CA THR A 62 3.26 15.94 -16.29
C THR A 62 2.97 17.42 -16.55
N LYS A 63 2.91 18.28 -15.51
CA LYS A 63 2.74 19.74 -15.63
C LYS A 63 3.73 20.41 -16.62
N PRO A 64 5.05 20.16 -16.57
CA PRO A 64 6.00 20.79 -17.48
C PRO A 64 5.74 20.47 -18.96
N MET A 65 5.18 19.28 -19.22
CA MET A 65 4.84 18.83 -20.56
C MET A 65 3.53 19.47 -21.01
N GLN A 66 2.53 19.57 -20.13
CA GLN A 66 1.28 20.26 -20.39
C GLN A 66 1.47 21.75 -20.71
N ASP A 67 2.35 22.45 -19.98
CA ASP A 67 2.66 23.86 -20.20
C ASP A 67 3.38 24.12 -21.54
N ARG A 68 4.18 23.15 -22.02
CA ARG A 68 4.76 23.17 -23.37
C ARG A 68 3.74 22.99 -24.48
N PHE A 69 2.68 22.22 -24.25
CA PHE A 69 1.60 21.99 -25.23
C PHE A 69 0.53 23.08 -25.23
N ARG A 70 0.47 23.92 -24.18
CA ARG A 70 -0.48 25.04 -24.05
C ARG A 70 0.05 26.37 -24.60
N ARG A 71 1.36 26.46 -24.88
CA ARG A 71 1.99 27.56 -25.64
C ARG A 71 1.95 27.25 -27.13
#